data_AF-A0A5C7ZPM3-F1
#
_entry.id   AF-A0A5C7ZPM3-F1
#
_cell.length_a   1.000
_cell.length_b   1.000
_cell.length_c   1.000
_cell.angle_alpha   90.00
_cell.angle_beta   90.00
_cell.angle_gamma   90.00
#
_symmetry.space_group_name_H-M   'P 1'
#
loop_
_entity.id
_entity.type
_entity.pdbx_description
1 polymer ?
#
loop_
_entity_poly.entity_id
_entity_poly.type
_entity_poly.pdbx_seq_one_letter_code
_entity_poly.pdbx_strand_id
1 'polypeptide(L)' 'NISDRVVVLDYGKKIGDGLPDEVRSSPEVIKAYLGAGH' A
#
# COMPACT_ATOMS: atom_id res chain seq x y z
N ASN A 1 -11.10 -20.29 2.89
CA ASN A 1 -10.46 -19.08 3.45
C ASN A 1 -9.92 -18.29 2.26
N ILE A 2 -10.72 -17.34 1.76
CA ILE A 2 -10.34 -16.48 0.62
C ILE A 2 -9.39 -15.44 1.22
N SER A 3 -8.13 -15.55 0.83
CA SER A 3 -6.97 -14.85 1.39
C SER A 3 -7.19 -13.34 1.60
N ASP A 4 -6.77 -12.81 2.76
CA ASP A 4 -6.84 -11.39 3.15
C ASP A 4 -5.85 -10.48 2.39
N ARG A 5 -5.67 -10.69 1.08
CA ARG A 5 -4.74 -9.88 0.28
C ARG A 5 -5.36 -8.51 -0.01
N VAL A 6 -4.55 -7.47 0.15
CA VAL A 6 -4.90 -6.07 -0.12
C VAL A 6 -4.00 -5.49 -1.21
N VAL A 7 -4.55 -4.56 -1.98
CA VAL A 7 -3.83 -3.81 -3.02
C VAL A 7 -3.96 -2.32 -2.71
N VAL A 8 -2.85 -1.60 -2.79
CA VAL A 8 -2.81 -0.14 -2.59
C VAL A 8 -2.45 0.52 -3.91
N LEU A 9 -3.25 1.52 -4.29
CA LEU A 9 -3.09 2.33 -5.48
C LEU A 9 -2.85 3.79 -5.09
N ASP A 10 -1.89 4.42 -5.75
CA ASP A 10 -1.63 5.86 -5.68
C ASP A 10 -1.81 6.46 -7.09
N TYR A 11 -2.79 7.34 -7.27
CA TYR A 11 -3.20 7.89 -8.57
C TYR A 11 -3.28 6.85 -9.71
N GLY A 12 -3.84 5.66 -9.43
CA GLY A 12 -3.99 4.57 -10.40
C GLY A 12 -2.73 3.72 -10.62
N LYS A 13 -1.59 4.05 -10.00
CA LYS A 13 -0.38 3.23 -9.97
C LYS A 13 -0.41 2.29 -8.77
N LYS A 14 -0.17 0.99 -8.99
CA LYS A 14 -0.04 0.01 -7.89
C LYS A 14 1.25 0.24 -7.12
N ILE A 15 1.14 0.39 -5.79
CA ILE A 15 2.26 0.64 -4.87
C ILE A 15 2.36 -0.38 -3.73
N GLY A 16 1.36 -1.27 -3.57
CA GLY A 16 1.39 -2.36 -2.60
C GLY A 16 0.44 -3.50 -3.00
N ASP A 17 0.83 -4.74 -2.71
CA ASP A 17 0.07 -5.95 -3.04
C ASP A 17 0.53 -7.13 -2.15
N GLY A 18 -0.29 -7.55 -1.18
CA GLY A 18 0.12 -8.54 -0.18
C GLY A 18 -0.84 -8.63 1.00
N LEU A 19 -0.43 -9.27 2.09
CA LEU A 19 -1.17 -9.24 3.36
C LEU A 19 -1.15 -7.81 3.95
N PRO A 20 -2.11 -7.44 4.81
CA PRO A 20 -2.17 -6.09 5.37
C PRO A 20 -0.89 -5.71 6.12
N ASP A 21 -0.32 -6.65 6.87
CA ASP A 21 0.91 -6.45 7.64
C ASP A 21 2.16 -6.30 6.76
N GLU A 22 2.17 -6.90 5.59
CA GLU A 22 3.23 -6.74 4.60
C GLU A 22 3.11 -5.37 3.93
N VAL A 23 1.91 -5.05 3.46
CA VAL A 23 1.61 -3.83 2.72
C VAL A 23 1.80 -2.57 3.57
N ARG A 24 1.43 -2.58 4.85
CA ARG A 24 1.65 -1.43 5.76
C ARG A 24 3.13 -1.10 5.97
N SER A 25 4.02 -2.08 5.77
CA SER A 25 5.48 -1.89 5.91
C SER A 25 6.14 -1.45 4.61
N SER A 26 5.40 -1.42 3.50
CA SER A 26 5.92 -0.99 2.20
C SER A 26 6.33 0.49 2.26
N PRO A 27 7.59 0.83 1.94
CA PRO A 27 8.06 2.21 1.93
C PRO A 27 7.27 3.11 0.98
N GLU A 28 6.85 2.60 -0.18
CA GLU A 28 6.03 3.34 -1.15
C GLU A 28 4.63 3.62 -0.60
N VAL A 29 4.05 2.66 0.14
CA VAL A 29 2.76 2.84 0.82
C VAL A 29 2.88 3.88 1.93
N ILE A 30 3.89 3.76 2.80
CA ILE A 30 4.16 4.72 3.87
C ILE A 30 4.34 6.13 3.30
N LYS A 31 5.12 6.27 2.23
CA LYS A 31 5.37 7.55 1.55
C LYS A 31 4.07 8.16 0.99
N ALA A 32 3.21 7.36 0.37
CA ALA A 32 1.92 7.82 -0.14
C ALA A 32 0.97 8.27 0.98
N TYR A 33 0.97 7.58 2.12
CA TYR A 33 0.12 7.89 3.28
C TYR A 33 0.60 9.11 4.09
N LEU A 34 1.91 9.28 4.27
CA LEU A 34 2.48 10.45 4.95
C LEU A 34 2.55 11.69 4.04
N GLY A 35 2.29 11.49 2.76
CA GLY A 35 2.06 12.53 1.79
C GLY A 35 3.33 13.01 1.10
N ALA A 36 3.18 13.19 -0.21
CA ALA A 36 3.75 14.32 -0.95
C ALA A 36 3.08 15.64 -0.51
N GLY A 37 2.96 15.86 0.80
CA GLY A 37 2.40 17.05 1.42
C GLY A 37 3.52 18.05 1.71
N HIS A 38 3.76 18.92 0.72
CA HIS A 38 4.81 19.95 0.61
C HIS A 38 6.18 19.48 0.13
#